data_AF-A0A813CKJ5-F1
#
_entry.id   AF-A0A813CKJ5-F1
#
_cell.length_a   1.000
_cell.length_b   1.000
_cell.length_c   1.000
_cell.angle_alpha   90.00
_cell.angle_beta   90.00
_cell.angle_gamma   90.00
#
_symmetry.space_group_name_H-M   'P 1'
#
loop_
_entity.id
_entity.type
_entity.pdbx_description
1 polymer ?
#
loop_
_entity_poly.entity_id
_entity_poly.type
_entity_poly.pdbx_seq_one_letter_code
_entity_poly.pdbx_strand_id
1 'polypeptide(L)'
;MTGHGWSLAAGSLGRPTPGRLLRGGSFGGPRLWRRQGISWWLKQRSVACLVIVMQAAVSDSLAGAEAGERHTCVISAQGQLFCFGNNRYGQCSVPADLGPVLSVSTGKSHTCAVQVSGQLVCFGENEYGQCDVPESLGAVLDVAVGNYHTCAIKTDGQMACFGSGDDGPVLLPSDLGAVAMVSAGTAHTCTVTANGGLVCFGDNRQGQCNVPETLGVVVQTSAGSGHSCAVKANGELVCFGDDTHGQCDVPQDLGPVKVVSAGAAHTCAVSARTGQLECFGDNTEGQCNVPRDLGTVVAVSAGAGHTCAVCASGEVICFGSNDSGQRDVWRAEVFLGTGRPAE
;
A
#
# COMPACT_ATOMS: atom_id res chain seq x y z
N MET A 1 26.60 -19.09 45.98
CA MET A 1 27.88 -19.34 46.65
C MET A 1 28.87 -19.78 45.57
N THR A 2 29.47 -18.85 44.82
CA THR A 2 30.68 -18.06 45.15
C THR A 2 31.96 -18.88 44.99
N GLY A 3 32.59 -18.76 43.82
CA GLY A 3 33.98 -19.17 43.59
C GLY A 3 34.99 -18.19 44.21
N HIS A 4 36.24 -18.61 44.31
CA HIS A 4 37.32 -17.92 45.04
C HIS A 4 37.98 -16.75 44.25
N GLY A 5 38.68 -15.86 44.97
CA GLY A 5 39.72 -14.96 44.40
C GLY A 5 40.89 -15.74 43.78
N TRP A 6 41.92 -15.18 43.15
CA TRP A 6 42.88 -14.11 43.52
C TRP A 6 43.59 -13.64 42.19
N SER A 7 44.25 -12.48 42.00
CA SER A 7 44.52 -11.24 42.77
C SER A 7 44.84 -10.08 41.77
N LEU A 8 45.49 -8.99 42.23
CA LEU A 8 45.88 -7.80 41.45
C LEU A 8 47.32 -7.82 40.91
N ALA A 9 47.55 -7.15 39.77
CA ALA A 9 48.83 -6.48 39.43
C ALA A 9 48.56 -5.24 38.57
N ALA A 10 49.19 -4.10 38.90
CA ALA A 10 48.98 -2.82 38.22
C ALA A 10 50.17 -2.46 37.30
N GLY A 11 49.89 -1.79 36.17
CA GLY A 11 50.88 -1.25 35.24
C GLY A 11 50.53 0.19 34.86
N SER A 12 51.53 1.09 34.87
CA SER A 12 51.33 2.54 34.88
C SER A 12 51.10 3.20 33.51
N LEU A 13 50.32 4.28 33.52
CA LEU A 13 50.04 5.14 32.36
C LEU A 13 51.19 6.14 32.11
N GLY A 14 51.67 6.22 30.86
CA GLY A 14 52.57 7.27 30.38
C GLY A 14 51.84 8.32 29.53
N ARG A 15 52.08 9.62 29.79
CA ARG A 15 51.59 10.75 28.99
C ARG A 15 52.61 11.18 27.93
N PRO A 16 52.16 11.79 26.81
CA PRO A 16 52.92 12.86 26.15
C PRO A 16 52.18 14.22 26.14
N THR A 17 52.95 15.26 25.82
CA THR A 17 52.67 16.70 25.98
C THR A 17 51.99 17.39 24.77
N PRO A 18 51.51 18.66 24.90
CA PRO A 18 50.63 19.29 23.92
C PRO A 18 51.33 20.24 22.92
N GLY A 19 50.70 20.39 21.74
CA GLY A 19 50.55 21.67 21.05
C GLY A 19 51.56 22.06 19.96
N ARG A 20 51.09 22.19 18.72
CA ARG A 20 51.60 23.20 17.78
C ARG A 20 50.50 23.70 16.83
N LEU A 21 50.17 24.98 16.95
CA LEU A 21 49.28 25.71 16.04
C LEU A 21 50.06 26.17 14.80
N LEU A 22 49.45 26.07 13.61
CA LEU A 22 49.73 26.93 12.47
C LEU A 22 48.42 27.38 11.82
N ARG A 23 48.33 28.69 11.53
CA ARG A 23 47.22 29.35 10.84
C ARG A 23 47.46 29.35 9.32
N GLY A 24 46.39 29.39 8.54
CA GLY A 24 46.41 29.89 7.15
C GLY A 24 45.63 29.04 6.17
N GLY A 25 44.58 29.59 5.56
CA GLY A 25 43.81 28.93 4.49
C GLY A 25 42.42 29.53 4.30
N SER A 26 42.25 30.32 3.24
CA SER A 26 41.01 31.02 2.87
C SER A 26 39.81 30.09 2.58
N PHE A 27 38.61 30.64 2.75
CA PHE A 27 37.36 30.13 2.18
C PHE A 27 37.41 29.99 0.65
N GLY A 28 36.65 29.04 0.10
CA GLY A 28 36.35 28.96 -1.34
C GLY A 28 35.80 27.61 -1.85
N GLY A 29 34.49 27.54 -2.09
CA GLY A 29 33.85 26.57 -3.01
C GLY A 29 33.54 25.15 -2.47
N PRO A 30 32.38 24.55 -2.85
CA PRO A 30 31.94 23.28 -2.29
C PRO A 30 32.64 22.07 -2.91
N ARG A 31 33.05 21.12 -2.06
CA ARG A 31 33.61 19.83 -2.48
C ARG A 31 32.49 18.78 -2.59
N LEU A 32 32.37 18.21 -3.79
CA LEU A 32 32.08 16.79 -4.06
C LEU A 32 31.40 16.00 -2.91
N TRP A 33 30.07 16.03 -2.87
CA TRP A 33 29.31 15.07 -2.06
C TRP A 33 29.42 13.66 -2.67
N ARG A 34 29.89 12.72 -1.85
CA ARG A 34 30.13 11.33 -2.27
C ARG A 34 28.83 10.58 -2.56
N ARG A 35 28.83 9.81 -3.66
CA ARG A 35 27.79 8.84 -4.05
C ARG A 35 27.70 7.64 -3.07
N GLN A 36 27.29 7.85 -1.81
CA GLN A 36 27.11 6.77 -0.83
C GLN A 36 25.76 6.76 -0.09
N GLY A 37 24.80 7.59 -0.49
CA GLY A 37 23.43 7.61 0.09
C GLY A 37 22.40 6.66 -0.54
N ILE A 38 22.64 6.15 -1.75
CA ILE A 38 21.61 5.44 -2.56
C ILE A 38 21.75 3.90 -2.45
N SER A 39 22.92 3.38 -2.08
CA SER A 39 23.20 1.92 -2.10
C SER A 39 22.53 1.11 -0.99
N TRP A 40 22.03 1.76 0.07
CA TRP A 40 21.24 1.12 1.13
C TRP A 40 19.74 1.11 0.82
N TRP A 41 19.26 2.02 -0.02
CA TRP A 41 17.83 2.22 -0.32
C TRP A 41 17.21 1.13 -1.21
N LEU A 42 17.99 0.53 -2.11
CA LEU A 42 17.52 -0.47 -3.07
C LEU A 42 17.51 -1.93 -2.55
N LYS A 43 17.94 -2.18 -1.30
CA LYS A 43 18.19 -3.55 -0.80
C LYS A 43 17.17 -4.13 0.17
N GLN A 44 16.10 -3.39 0.54
CA GLN A 44 15.12 -3.86 1.53
C GLN A 44 13.63 -3.58 1.20
N ARG A 45 13.29 -2.95 0.08
CA ARG A 45 11.87 -2.75 -0.31
C ARG A 45 11.36 -3.93 -1.14
N SER A 46 10.72 -4.89 -0.46
CA SER A 46 9.93 -5.95 -1.11
C SER A 46 8.51 -6.10 -0.56
N VAL A 47 8.05 -5.24 0.37
CA VAL A 47 6.69 -5.37 0.97
C VAL A 47 5.99 -4.06 1.38
N ALA A 48 6.59 -2.88 1.20
CA ALA A 48 5.92 -1.61 1.53
C ALA A 48 5.02 -1.16 0.37
N CYS A 49 3.69 -1.32 0.55
CA CYS A 49 2.59 -1.02 -0.37
C CYS A 49 2.87 -1.36 -1.85
N LEU A 50 2.41 -2.53 -2.30
CA LEU A 50 2.74 -3.06 -3.62
C LEU A 50 1.92 -2.40 -4.76
N VAL A 51 2.12 -1.09 -4.94
CA VAL A 51 2.02 -0.49 -6.27
C VAL A 51 3.07 -1.20 -7.13
N ILE A 52 2.65 -2.22 -7.89
CA ILE A 52 3.58 -2.95 -8.75
C ILE A 52 4.01 -1.99 -9.87
N VAL A 53 5.21 -1.42 -9.75
CA VAL A 53 5.93 -0.91 -10.92
C VAL A 53 6.41 -2.13 -11.71
N MET A 54 5.52 -2.69 -12.53
CA MET A 54 5.80 -3.91 -13.27
C MET A 54 6.35 -3.61 -14.66
N GLN A 55 7.67 -3.76 -14.83
CA GLN A 55 8.29 -3.82 -16.16
C GLN A 55 7.91 -5.14 -16.84
N ALA A 56 6.80 -5.15 -17.57
CA ALA A 56 6.44 -6.22 -18.52
C ALA A 56 6.57 -5.68 -19.96
N ALA A 57 7.66 -6.02 -20.64
CA ALA A 57 8.02 -5.41 -21.93
C ALA A 57 7.41 -6.15 -23.14
N VAL A 58 6.24 -5.68 -23.60
CA VAL A 58 5.88 -5.63 -25.03
C VAL A 58 5.24 -4.25 -25.27
N SER A 59 5.56 -3.59 -26.39
CA SER A 59 5.27 -2.17 -26.71
C SER A 59 4.03 -1.55 -26.03
N ASP A 60 4.25 -0.44 -25.32
CA ASP A 60 3.25 0.36 -24.56
C ASP A 60 2.62 -0.35 -23.34
N SER A 61 3.48 -0.80 -22.43
CA SER A 61 3.12 -1.51 -21.19
C SER A 61 2.36 -0.66 -20.15
N LEU A 62 1.58 -1.31 -19.29
CA LEU A 62 1.05 -0.71 -18.06
C LEU A 62 2.16 -0.57 -17.00
N ALA A 63 2.07 0.45 -16.15
CA ALA A 63 2.97 0.75 -15.04
C ALA A 63 2.40 0.42 -13.66
N GLY A 64 1.08 0.22 -13.53
CA GLY A 64 0.41 -0.15 -12.28
C GLY A 64 -1.11 -0.31 -12.45
N ALA A 65 -1.77 -0.98 -11.51
CA ALA A 65 -3.21 -1.17 -11.46
C ALA A 65 -3.70 -1.26 -10.00
N GLU A 66 -4.84 -0.64 -9.69
CA GLU A 66 -5.53 -0.65 -8.39
C GLU A 66 -7.01 -0.95 -8.63
N ALA A 67 -7.61 -1.89 -7.89
CA ALA A 67 -9.05 -2.17 -7.92
C ALA A 67 -9.70 -1.72 -6.60
N GLY A 68 -10.64 -0.78 -6.69
CA GLY A 68 -11.45 -0.32 -5.57
C GLY A 68 -12.69 -1.19 -5.36
N GLU A 69 -13.66 -0.71 -4.56
CA GLU A 69 -14.88 -1.51 -4.33
C GLU A 69 -15.65 -1.79 -5.63
N ARG A 70 -15.69 -0.83 -6.57
CA ARG A 70 -16.59 -0.81 -7.74
C ARG A 70 -16.00 -0.29 -9.05
N HIS A 71 -14.74 0.15 -9.04
CA HIS A 71 -14.03 0.65 -10.21
C HIS A 71 -12.55 0.31 -10.11
N THR A 72 -11.89 0.27 -11.26
CA THR A 72 -10.49 -0.13 -11.39
C THR A 72 -9.75 0.97 -12.15
N CYS A 73 -8.57 1.34 -11.69
CA CYS A 73 -7.71 2.33 -12.31
C CYS A 73 -6.36 1.73 -12.69
N VAL A 74 -5.84 2.10 -13.85
CA VAL A 74 -4.55 1.63 -14.39
C VAL A 74 -3.71 2.80 -14.86
N ILE A 75 -2.39 2.72 -14.63
CA ILE A 75 -1.42 3.72 -15.07
C ILE A 75 -0.63 3.12 -16.25
N SER A 76 -0.41 3.88 -17.33
CA SER A 76 0.45 3.45 -18.44
C SER A 76 1.95 3.71 -18.17
N ALA A 77 2.85 3.12 -18.95
CA ALA A 77 4.29 3.41 -18.89
C ALA A 77 4.65 4.88 -19.17
N GLN A 78 3.75 5.63 -19.81
CA GLN A 78 3.85 7.07 -20.04
C GLN A 78 3.29 7.90 -18.87
N GLY A 79 2.79 7.25 -17.80
CA GLY A 79 2.20 7.89 -16.62
C GLY A 79 0.75 8.34 -16.83
N GLN A 80 0.04 7.88 -17.86
CA GLN A 80 -1.36 8.26 -18.08
C GLN A 80 -2.28 7.38 -17.23
N LEU A 81 -3.26 8.00 -16.56
CA LEU A 81 -4.26 7.29 -15.75
C LEU A 81 -5.52 7.00 -16.58
N PHE A 82 -6.00 5.76 -16.53
CA PHE A 82 -7.27 5.31 -17.10
C PHE A 82 -8.08 4.62 -16.00
N CYS A 83 -9.37 4.93 -15.87
CA CYS A 83 -10.25 4.32 -14.87
C CYS A 83 -11.53 3.82 -15.54
N PHE A 84 -12.03 2.67 -15.10
CA PHE A 84 -13.20 1.99 -15.67
C PHE A 84 -14.02 1.27 -14.59
N GLY A 85 -15.27 0.94 -14.90
CA GLY A 85 -16.26 0.40 -13.96
C GLY A 85 -17.31 1.45 -13.57
N ASN A 86 -17.75 1.46 -12.31
CA ASN A 86 -18.76 2.42 -11.85
C ASN A 86 -18.27 3.86 -11.96
N ASN A 87 -19.07 4.76 -12.56
CA ASN A 87 -18.75 6.19 -12.64
C ASN A 87 -19.93 7.09 -12.18
N ARG A 88 -20.76 6.62 -11.24
CA ARG A 88 -21.95 7.35 -10.79
C ARG A 88 -21.64 8.72 -10.19
N TYR A 89 -20.47 8.86 -9.57
CA TYR A 89 -20.03 10.05 -8.84
C TYR A 89 -18.81 10.73 -9.48
N GLY A 90 -18.42 10.30 -10.68
CA GLY A 90 -17.23 10.83 -11.36
C GLY A 90 -15.91 10.17 -10.96
N GLN A 91 -15.92 9.04 -10.23
CA GLN A 91 -14.70 8.36 -9.76
C GLN A 91 -13.80 7.80 -10.88
N CYS A 92 -14.31 7.69 -12.11
CA CYS A 92 -13.56 7.35 -13.32
C CYS A 92 -13.36 8.56 -14.26
N SER A 93 -13.88 9.73 -13.91
CA SER A 93 -13.77 10.97 -14.71
C SER A 93 -12.42 11.64 -14.48
N VAL A 94 -11.35 11.01 -14.97
CA VAL A 94 -9.95 11.48 -14.86
C VAL A 94 -9.82 12.94 -15.37
N PRO A 95 -9.27 13.88 -14.57
CA PRO A 95 -9.05 15.26 -15.00
C PRO A 95 -8.14 15.36 -16.24
N ALA A 96 -8.53 16.17 -17.22
CA ALA A 96 -7.81 16.29 -18.50
C ALA A 96 -6.39 16.90 -18.36
N ASP A 97 -6.14 17.60 -17.27
CA ASP A 97 -4.88 18.27 -16.90
C ASP A 97 -4.11 17.55 -15.78
N LEU A 98 -4.51 16.32 -15.41
CA LEU A 98 -3.89 15.53 -14.34
C LEU A 98 -2.37 15.28 -14.55
N GLY A 99 -1.90 15.26 -15.80
CA GLY A 99 -0.49 15.04 -16.12
C GLY A 99 0.00 13.62 -15.75
N PRO A 100 1.33 13.40 -15.69
CA PRO A 100 1.90 12.10 -15.38
C PRO A 100 1.70 11.68 -13.92
N VAL A 101 1.11 10.51 -13.72
CA VAL A 101 0.83 9.87 -12.43
C VAL A 101 1.92 8.86 -12.08
N LEU A 102 2.33 8.84 -10.81
CA LEU A 102 3.28 7.90 -10.21
C LEU A 102 2.58 6.73 -9.52
N SER A 103 1.50 7.01 -8.79
CA SER A 103 0.66 6.00 -8.13
C SER A 103 -0.80 6.48 -8.06
N VAL A 104 -1.71 5.53 -7.91
CA VAL A 104 -3.15 5.78 -7.73
C VAL A 104 -3.65 4.87 -6.62
N SER A 105 -4.63 5.33 -5.85
CA SER A 105 -5.44 4.49 -4.99
C SER A 105 -6.92 4.82 -5.14
N THR A 106 -7.78 3.83 -4.96
CA THR A 106 -9.22 3.86 -5.29
C THR A 106 -10.05 3.37 -4.12
N GLY A 107 -10.94 4.22 -3.62
CA GLY A 107 -11.95 3.84 -2.65
C GLY A 107 -13.20 3.28 -3.32
N LYS A 108 -14.36 3.48 -2.69
CA LYS A 108 -15.67 3.08 -3.25
C LYS A 108 -16.26 4.00 -4.30
N SER A 109 -16.14 5.31 -4.06
CA SER A 109 -16.77 6.34 -4.90
C SER A 109 -15.81 7.50 -5.25
N HIS A 110 -14.52 7.39 -4.93
CA HIS A 110 -13.51 8.36 -5.34
C HIS A 110 -12.15 7.70 -5.60
N THR A 111 -11.31 8.44 -6.33
CA THR A 111 -9.97 8.04 -6.77
C THR A 111 -8.99 9.15 -6.42
N CYS A 112 -7.81 8.81 -5.92
CA CYS A 112 -6.74 9.76 -5.68
C CYS A 112 -5.45 9.31 -6.39
N ALA A 113 -4.84 10.24 -7.12
CA ALA A 113 -3.63 10.01 -7.91
C ALA A 113 -2.49 10.91 -7.40
N VAL A 114 -1.32 10.32 -7.16
CA VAL A 114 -0.08 11.04 -6.87
C VAL A 114 0.62 11.30 -8.19
N GLN A 115 0.76 12.56 -8.57
CA GLN A 115 1.54 12.96 -9.74
C GLN A 115 3.04 12.72 -9.54
N VAL A 116 3.79 12.63 -10.65
CA VAL A 116 5.27 12.63 -10.63
C VAL A 116 5.87 13.90 -10.00
N SER A 117 5.10 14.99 -9.94
CA SER A 117 5.42 16.23 -9.21
C SER A 117 5.39 16.07 -7.68
N GLY A 118 4.79 15.00 -7.16
CA GLY A 118 4.44 14.82 -5.75
C GLY A 118 3.10 15.45 -5.35
N GLN A 119 2.37 16.10 -6.26
CA GLN A 119 1.03 16.62 -5.97
C GLN A 119 0.00 15.48 -5.91
N LEU A 120 -0.90 15.55 -4.92
CA LEU A 120 -2.07 14.67 -4.84
C LEU A 120 -3.27 15.34 -5.54
N VAL A 121 -3.98 14.59 -6.37
CA VAL A 121 -5.25 15.01 -6.99
C VAL A 121 -6.29 13.93 -6.75
N CYS A 122 -7.43 14.30 -6.18
CA CYS A 122 -8.55 13.40 -5.90
C CYS A 122 -9.79 13.82 -6.71
N PHE A 123 -10.58 12.84 -7.16
CA PHE A 123 -11.79 13.07 -7.94
C PHE A 123 -12.84 11.96 -7.72
N GLY A 124 -14.11 12.33 -7.80
CA GLY A 124 -15.26 11.46 -7.53
C GLY A 124 -16.22 12.10 -6.51
N GLU A 125 -16.81 11.25 -5.67
CA GLU A 125 -17.61 11.63 -4.51
C GLU A 125 -16.87 12.60 -3.60
N ASN A 126 -17.56 13.65 -3.14
CA ASN A 126 -17.00 14.63 -2.22
C ASN A 126 -17.99 15.09 -1.13
N GLU A 127 -19.06 14.34 -0.86
CA GLU A 127 -20.06 14.69 0.16
C GLU A 127 -19.47 14.83 1.58
N TYR A 128 -18.30 14.23 1.83
CA TYR A 128 -17.60 14.26 3.12
C TYR A 128 -16.29 15.06 3.07
N GLY A 129 -15.95 15.71 1.95
CA GLY A 129 -14.67 16.39 1.75
C GLY A 129 -13.49 15.44 1.46
N GLN A 130 -13.76 14.20 1.06
CA GLN A 130 -12.72 13.19 0.79
C GLN A 130 -11.86 13.46 -0.44
N CYS A 131 -12.26 14.40 -1.30
CA CYS A 131 -11.47 14.94 -2.41
C CYS A 131 -10.92 16.35 -2.14
N ASP A 132 -11.23 16.98 -1.00
CA ASP A 132 -10.76 18.33 -0.64
C ASP A 132 -9.30 18.31 -0.16
N VAL A 133 -8.37 18.08 -1.10
CA VAL A 133 -6.92 18.01 -0.85
C VAL A 133 -6.43 19.34 -0.22
N PRO A 134 -5.89 19.33 1.01
CA PRO A 134 -5.46 20.57 1.66
C PRO A 134 -4.25 21.21 0.94
N GLU A 135 -4.28 22.53 0.72
CA GLU A 135 -3.16 23.27 0.12
C GLU A 135 -1.83 23.11 0.90
N SER A 136 -1.93 22.86 2.21
CA SER A 136 -0.80 22.65 3.11
C SER A 136 -0.24 21.22 3.12
N LEU A 137 -0.82 20.29 2.35
CA LEU A 137 -0.41 18.87 2.33
C LEU A 137 1.04 18.69 1.85
N GLY A 138 1.50 19.52 0.91
CA GLY A 138 2.84 19.40 0.33
C GLY A 138 3.00 18.15 -0.54
N ALA A 139 4.25 17.70 -0.71
CA ALA A 139 4.56 16.56 -1.58
C ALA A 139 4.23 15.21 -0.91
N VAL A 140 3.45 14.39 -1.62
CA VAL A 140 2.99 13.07 -1.21
C VAL A 140 3.90 11.97 -1.80
N LEU A 141 4.17 10.95 -1.00
CA LEU A 141 4.91 9.74 -1.36
C LEU A 141 3.99 8.54 -1.62
N ASP A 142 2.90 8.43 -0.85
CA ASP A 142 1.96 7.30 -0.88
C ASP A 142 0.57 7.76 -0.41
N VAL A 143 -0.49 7.09 -0.85
CA VAL A 143 -1.89 7.44 -0.51
C VAL A 143 -2.74 6.18 -0.38
N ALA A 144 -3.60 6.15 0.63
CA ALA A 144 -4.68 5.18 0.74
C ALA A 144 -6.04 5.90 0.80
N VAL A 145 -7.03 5.30 0.18
CA VAL A 145 -8.35 5.89 -0.07
C VAL A 145 -9.41 4.97 0.54
N GLY A 146 -10.13 5.46 1.55
CA GLY A 146 -11.25 4.76 2.17
C GLY A 146 -12.56 5.04 1.43
N ASN A 147 -13.71 4.90 2.12
CA ASN A 147 -15.01 5.25 1.51
C ASN A 147 -15.41 6.70 1.75
N TYR A 148 -14.97 7.28 2.87
CA TYR A 148 -15.37 8.62 3.33
C TYR A 148 -14.17 9.55 3.60
N HIS A 149 -12.95 9.02 3.47
CA HIS A 149 -11.71 9.71 3.79
C HIS A 149 -10.56 9.31 2.87
N THR A 150 -9.53 10.15 2.85
CA THR A 150 -8.28 9.96 2.11
C THR A 150 -7.12 10.23 3.07
N CYS A 151 -6.10 9.39 3.04
CA CYS A 151 -4.93 9.47 3.91
C CYS A 151 -3.63 9.39 3.10
N ALA A 152 -2.77 10.39 3.24
CA ALA A 152 -1.54 10.53 2.47
C ALA A 152 -0.30 10.55 3.38
N ILE A 153 0.75 9.83 2.96
CA ILE A 153 2.09 9.90 3.54
C ILE A 153 2.87 10.95 2.77
N LYS A 154 3.38 11.96 3.47
CA LYS A 154 4.19 13.04 2.89
C LYS A 154 5.65 12.61 2.74
N THR A 155 6.40 13.30 1.89
CA THR A 155 7.84 13.05 1.67
C THR A 155 8.73 13.31 2.90
N ASP A 156 8.21 14.00 3.92
CA ASP A 156 8.86 14.18 5.23
C ASP A 156 8.62 13.00 6.21
N GLY A 157 7.86 12.00 5.79
CA GLY A 157 7.49 10.81 6.58
C GLY A 157 6.30 11.02 7.53
N GLN A 158 5.76 12.23 7.64
CA GLN A 158 4.52 12.48 8.37
C GLN A 158 3.30 12.11 7.51
N MET A 159 2.16 11.96 8.16
CA MET A 159 0.89 11.61 7.54
C MET A 159 -0.13 12.74 7.71
N ALA A 160 -1.07 12.86 6.76
CA ALA A 160 -2.27 13.68 6.89
C ALA A 160 -3.47 12.91 6.34
N CYS A 161 -4.64 13.09 6.96
CA CYS A 161 -5.91 12.57 6.44
C CYS A 161 -6.93 13.70 6.33
N PHE A 162 -7.84 13.58 5.37
CA PHE A 162 -8.94 14.51 5.11
C PHE A 162 -10.18 13.72 4.65
N GLY A 163 -11.33 14.38 4.65
CA GLY A 163 -12.64 13.71 4.65
C GLY A 163 -13.13 13.41 6.07
N SER A 164 -14.18 12.59 6.18
CA SER A 164 -14.84 12.22 7.44
C SER A 164 -14.70 10.74 7.72
N GLY A 165 -14.53 10.36 9.00
CA GLY A 165 -15.04 9.09 9.50
C GLY A 165 -16.52 9.22 9.87
N ASP A 166 -17.17 8.11 10.23
CA ASP A 166 -18.59 8.10 10.64
C ASP A 166 -18.90 9.03 11.83
N ASP A 167 -17.89 9.35 12.66
CA ASP A 167 -18.00 10.19 13.86
C ASP A 167 -17.41 11.62 13.71
N GLY A 168 -17.08 12.05 12.48
CA GLY A 168 -16.52 13.38 12.18
C GLY A 168 -15.12 13.33 11.52
N PRO A 169 -14.33 14.42 11.55
CA PRO A 169 -13.05 14.47 10.84
C PRO A 169 -12.07 13.41 11.33
N VAL A 170 -11.26 12.84 10.42
CA VAL A 170 -10.30 11.79 10.76
C VAL A 170 -9.26 12.29 11.76
N LEU A 171 -9.27 11.73 12.97
CA LEU A 171 -8.32 12.06 14.04
C LEU A 171 -7.11 11.13 13.98
N LEU A 172 -5.94 11.70 13.70
CA LEU A 172 -4.66 10.98 13.75
C LEU A 172 -4.19 10.77 15.21
N PRO A 173 -3.64 9.59 15.55
CA PRO A 173 -2.93 9.39 16.81
C PRO A 173 -1.76 10.38 16.97
N SER A 174 -1.66 11.02 18.14
CA SER A 174 -0.72 12.12 18.39
C SER A 174 0.75 11.69 18.47
N ASP A 175 1.01 10.40 18.61
CA ASP A 175 2.32 9.76 18.77
C ASP A 175 2.70 8.82 17.62
N LEU A 176 1.95 8.85 16.50
CA LEU A 176 2.13 7.97 15.33
C LEU A 176 3.56 7.97 14.75
N GLY A 177 4.27 9.09 14.87
CA GLY A 177 5.64 9.23 14.36
C GLY A 177 5.73 9.23 12.83
N ALA A 178 6.82 8.69 12.30
CA ALA A 178 7.00 8.55 10.86
C ALA A 178 6.30 7.27 10.35
N VAL A 179 5.54 7.38 9.25
CA VAL A 179 4.78 6.28 8.64
C VAL A 179 5.51 5.74 7.41
N ALA A 180 5.59 4.42 7.28
CA ALA A 180 6.26 3.73 6.18
C ALA A 180 5.29 3.20 5.11
N MET A 181 4.04 2.92 5.49
CA MET A 181 2.94 2.56 4.59
C MET A 181 1.57 2.75 5.27
N VAL A 182 0.54 2.94 4.46
CA VAL A 182 -0.85 3.13 4.88
C VAL A 182 -1.78 2.21 4.08
N SER A 183 -2.87 1.75 4.69
CA SER A 183 -4.01 1.14 4.02
C SER A 183 -5.30 1.62 4.69
N ALA A 184 -6.35 1.84 3.90
CA ALA A 184 -7.62 2.37 4.37
C ALA A 184 -8.76 1.41 4.01
N GLY A 185 -9.64 1.15 4.99
CA GLY A 185 -10.91 0.45 4.79
C GLY A 185 -12.06 1.45 4.65
N THR A 186 -13.29 1.01 4.90
CA THR A 186 -14.49 1.85 4.78
C THR A 186 -14.36 3.17 5.54
N ALA A 187 -14.10 3.07 6.86
CA ALA A 187 -14.08 4.19 7.80
C ALA A 187 -12.94 4.05 8.83
N HIS A 188 -11.98 3.17 8.57
CA HIS A 188 -10.78 2.98 9.38
C HIS A 188 -9.52 3.01 8.52
N THR A 189 -8.39 3.27 9.15
CA THR A 189 -7.07 3.34 8.52
C THR A 189 -6.07 2.56 9.35
N CYS A 190 -5.27 1.72 8.71
CA CYS A 190 -4.14 1.03 9.32
C CYS A 190 -2.83 1.53 8.73
N THR A 191 -1.83 1.69 9.59
CA THR A 191 -0.54 2.31 9.25
C THR A 191 0.58 1.50 9.86
N VAL A 192 1.64 1.26 9.09
CA VAL A 192 2.88 0.70 9.66
C VAL A 192 3.86 1.84 9.84
N THR A 193 4.25 2.08 11.09
CA THR A 193 5.26 3.05 11.47
C THR A 193 6.64 2.66 10.92
N ALA A 194 7.58 3.60 10.83
CA ALA A 194 8.95 3.35 10.39
C ALA A 194 9.73 2.33 11.25
N ASN A 195 9.23 2.04 12.47
CA ASN A 195 9.77 1.00 13.37
C ASN A 195 9.07 -0.36 13.20
N GLY A 196 8.14 -0.51 12.26
CA GLY A 196 7.39 -1.74 11.98
C GLY A 196 6.23 -2.03 12.94
N GLY A 197 5.84 -1.09 13.80
CA GLY A 197 4.62 -1.20 14.61
C GLY A 197 3.38 -0.83 13.79
N LEU A 198 2.32 -1.63 13.89
CA LEU A 198 1.01 -1.37 13.27
C LEU A 198 0.14 -0.51 14.19
N VAL A 199 -0.44 0.55 13.65
CA VAL A 199 -1.42 1.40 14.33
C VAL A 199 -2.64 1.55 13.44
N CYS A 200 -3.82 1.19 13.97
CA CYS A 200 -5.10 1.32 13.28
C CYS A 200 -6.02 2.28 14.05
N PHE A 201 -6.76 3.13 13.32
CA PHE A 201 -7.62 4.17 13.89
C PHE A 201 -8.82 4.48 12.97
N GLY A 202 -9.88 5.05 13.54
CA GLY A 202 -11.16 5.30 12.87
C GLY A 202 -12.28 4.45 13.49
N ASP A 203 -13.22 4.00 12.67
CA ASP A 203 -14.26 3.06 13.11
C ASP A 203 -13.65 1.78 13.72
N ASN A 204 -14.24 1.34 14.84
CA ASN A 204 -13.83 0.14 15.55
C ASN A 204 -15.05 -0.69 16.04
N ARG A 205 -16.25 -0.49 15.47
CA ARG A 205 -17.49 -1.20 15.86
C ARG A 205 -17.39 -2.72 15.75
N GLN A 206 -16.52 -3.23 14.86
CA GLN A 206 -16.26 -4.66 14.67
C GLN A 206 -14.88 -5.09 15.21
N GLY A 207 -14.15 -4.21 15.90
CA GLY A 207 -12.80 -4.50 16.37
C GLY A 207 -11.71 -4.39 15.30
N GLN A 208 -11.98 -3.76 14.15
CA GLN A 208 -11.04 -3.63 13.03
C GLN A 208 -9.80 -2.74 13.32
N CYS A 209 -9.79 -2.06 14.46
CA CYS A 209 -8.63 -1.35 15.01
C CYS A 209 -8.02 -2.03 16.26
N ASN A 210 -8.54 -3.19 16.71
CA ASN A 210 -8.03 -3.92 17.87
C ASN A 210 -6.75 -4.72 17.51
N VAL A 211 -5.66 -4.00 17.24
CA VAL A 211 -4.34 -4.57 16.91
C VAL A 211 -3.87 -5.53 18.02
N PRO A 212 -3.57 -6.82 17.73
CA PRO A 212 -3.10 -7.76 18.75
C PRO A 212 -1.74 -7.37 19.36
N GLU A 213 -1.64 -7.36 20.69
CA GLU A 213 -0.39 -7.01 21.41
C GLU A 213 0.82 -7.89 21.01
N THR A 214 0.55 -9.13 20.58
CA THR A 214 1.56 -10.13 20.18
C THR A 214 1.94 -10.08 18.70
N LEU A 215 1.43 -9.11 17.93
CA LEU A 215 1.64 -9.02 16.48
C LEU A 215 3.13 -8.82 16.12
N GLY A 216 3.87 -8.04 16.91
CA GLY A 216 5.30 -7.78 16.66
C GLY A 216 5.55 -6.90 15.44
N VAL A 217 6.67 -7.12 14.75
CA VAL A 217 7.07 -6.31 13.58
C VAL A 217 6.24 -6.69 12.35
N VAL A 218 5.50 -5.73 11.82
CA VAL A 218 4.71 -5.83 10.59
C VAL A 218 5.50 -5.28 9.41
N VAL A 219 5.40 -5.97 8.26
CA VAL A 219 6.02 -5.57 6.98
C VAL A 219 5.00 -5.22 5.90
N GLN A 220 3.75 -5.66 6.05
CA GLN A 220 2.63 -5.28 5.18
C GLN A 220 1.33 -5.18 5.99
N THR A 221 0.44 -4.28 5.61
CA THR A 221 -0.96 -4.29 6.05
C THR A 221 -1.91 -4.06 4.89
N SER A 222 -3.13 -4.57 4.98
CA SER A 222 -4.25 -4.28 4.09
C SER A 222 -5.53 -4.21 4.93
N ALA A 223 -6.28 -3.13 4.80
CA ALA A 223 -7.59 -2.96 5.41
C ALA A 223 -8.69 -3.28 4.38
N GLY A 224 -9.66 -4.09 4.77
CA GLY A 224 -10.88 -4.37 4.01
C GLY A 224 -12.02 -3.44 4.43
N SER A 225 -13.27 -3.73 4.04
CA SER A 225 -14.40 -2.85 4.42
C SER A 225 -14.68 -2.85 5.92
N GLY A 226 -14.48 -3.98 6.63
CA GLY A 226 -14.79 -4.15 8.05
C GLY A 226 -13.72 -4.88 8.87
N HIS A 227 -12.59 -5.24 8.27
CA HIS A 227 -11.49 -5.98 8.89
C HIS A 227 -10.11 -5.45 8.45
N SER A 228 -9.08 -5.91 9.14
CA SER A 228 -7.69 -5.51 8.92
C SER A 228 -6.78 -6.73 8.94
N CYS A 229 -5.86 -6.80 7.99
CA CYS A 229 -4.87 -7.86 7.88
C CYS A 229 -3.45 -7.30 7.92
N ALA A 230 -2.53 -8.06 8.52
CA ALA A 230 -1.14 -7.70 8.71
C ALA A 230 -0.22 -8.90 8.45
N VAL A 231 0.80 -8.71 7.60
CA VAL A 231 1.88 -9.67 7.38
C VAL A 231 3.04 -9.28 8.28
N LYS A 232 3.38 -10.18 9.20
CA LYS A 232 4.50 -10.05 10.13
C LYS A 232 5.84 -10.29 9.43
N ALA A 233 6.94 -9.82 10.01
CA ALA A 233 8.28 -9.96 9.43
C ALA A 233 8.78 -11.42 9.27
N ASN A 234 8.14 -12.38 9.94
CA ASN A 234 8.33 -13.82 9.76
C ASN A 234 7.48 -14.43 8.62
N GLY A 235 6.66 -13.61 7.95
CA GLY A 235 5.70 -14.01 6.91
C GLY A 235 4.34 -14.48 7.44
N GLU A 236 4.12 -14.51 8.75
CA GLU A 236 2.83 -14.91 9.33
C GLU A 236 1.75 -13.85 9.04
N LEU A 237 0.62 -14.28 8.50
CA LEU A 237 -0.56 -13.44 8.29
C LEU A 237 -1.46 -13.48 9.52
N VAL A 238 -1.88 -12.32 10.00
CA VAL A 238 -2.87 -12.16 11.08
C VAL A 238 -3.93 -11.18 10.59
N CYS A 239 -5.20 -11.57 10.70
CA CYS A 239 -6.35 -10.72 10.39
C CYS A 239 -7.24 -10.55 11.63
N PHE A 240 -7.90 -9.39 11.76
CA PHE A 240 -8.75 -9.03 12.90
C PHE A 240 -9.81 -8.00 12.49
N GLY A 241 -10.96 -8.01 13.17
CA GLY A 241 -12.10 -7.14 12.88
C GLY A 241 -13.37 -7.95 12.63
N ASP A 242 -14.19 -7.51 11.67
CA ASP A 242 -15.33 -8.30 11.18
C ASP A 242 -14.87 -9.66 10.65
N ASP A 243 -15.59 -10.70 11.06
CA ASP A 243 -15.35 -12.08 10.68
C ASP A 243 -16.67 -12.83 10.42
N THR A 244 -17.74 -12.08 10.11
CA THR A 244 -19.09 -12.62 9.83
C THR A 244 -19.15 -13.65 8.70
N HIS A 245 -18.14 -13.69 7.83
CA HIS A 245 -18.02 -14.60 6.69
C HIS A 245 -16.73 -15.45 6.75
N GLY A 246 -15.96 -15.42 7.85
CA GLY A 246 -14.65 -16.09 7.94
C GLY A 246 -13.52 -15.34 7.22
N GLN A 247 -13.65 -14.02 7.00
CA GLN A 247 -12.63 -13.23 6.31
C GLN A 247 -11.34 -13.00 7.13
N CYS A 248 -11.36 -13.33 8.43
CA CYS A 248 -10.20 -13.37 9.31
C CYS A 248 -9.72 -14.81 9.61
N ASP A 249 -10.43 -15.86 9.19
CA ASP A 249 -10.06 -17.28 9.35
C ASP A 249 -8.88 -17.68 8.43
N VAL A 250 -7.67 -17.24 8.79
CA VAL A 250 -6.43 -17.54 8.04
C VAL A 250 -6.19 -19.06 7.97
N PRO A 251 -6.08 -19.67 6.76
CA PRO A 251 -5.84 -21.11 6.62
C PRO A 251 -4.52 -21.56 7.28
N GLN A 252 -4.57 -22.69 7.98
CA GLN A 252 -3.44 -23.18 8.80
C GLN A 252 -2.21 -23.60 7.97
N ASP A 253 -2.40 -23.95 6.70
CA ASP A 253 -1.39 -24.48 5.78
C ASP A 253 -0.80 -23.45 4.79
N LEU A 254 -1.47 -22.30 4.60
CA LEU A 254 -1.01 -21.13 3.81
C LEU A 254 0.48 -20.83 4.03
N GLY A 255 0.87 -20.79 5.32
CA GLY A 255 2.23 -20.53 5.77
C GLY A 255 2.70 -19.11 5.49
N PRO A 256 4.00 -18.89 5.21
CA PRO A 256 4.53 -17.55 5.01
C PRO A 256 3.88 -16.86 3.78
N VAL A 257 3.33 -15.68 3.99
CA VAL A 257 2.70 -14.80 2.99
C VAL A 257 3.68 -13.72 2.55
N LYS A 258 3.65 -13.35 1.27
CA LYS A 258 4.43 -12.23 0.70
C LYS A 258 3.60 -11.03 0.25
N VAL A 259 2.31 -11.24 0.00
CA VAL A 259 1.33 -10.22 -0.41
C VAL A 259 -0.02 -10.57 0.20
N VAL A 260 -0.68 -9.62 0.84
CA VAL A 260 -2.10 -9.71 1.23
C VAL A 260 -2.90 -8.55 0.61
N SER A 261 -4.17 -8.81 0.27
CA SER A 261 -5.19 -7.81 -0.04
C SER A 261 -6.52 -8.23 0.58
N ALA A 262 -7.18 -7.31 1.27
CA ALA A 262 -8.47 -7.51 1.93
C ALA A 262 -9.57 -6.75 1.15
N GLY A 263 -10.63 -7.46 0.77
CA GLY A 263 -11.82 -6.90 0.11
C GLY A 263 -12.89 -6.50 1.12
N ALA A 264 -14.16 -6.47 0.71
CA ALA A 264 -15.23 -6.08 1.65
C ALA A 264 -15.53 -7.14 2.71
N ALA A 265 -15.61 -8.40 2.31
CA ALA A 265 -15.92 -9.54 3.17
C ALA A 265 -15.06 -10.78 2.86
N HIS A 266 -13.91 -10.58 2.22
CA HIS A 266 -12.95 -11.65 1.90
C HIS A 266 -11.51 -11.14 1.99
N THR A 267 -10.57 -12.08 2.11
CA THR A 267 -9.13 -11.83 2.17
C THR A 267 -8.42 -12.73 1.18
N CYS A 268 -7.47 -12.18 0.44
CA CYS A 268 -6.65 -12.89 -0.52
C CYS A 268 -5.17 -12.73 -0.18
N ALA A 269 -4.45 -13.85 -0.10
CA ALA A 269 -3.04 -13.92 0.29
C ALA A 269 -2.23 -14.71 -0.73
N VAL A 270 -1.01 -14.25 -1.04
CA VAL A 270 -0.08 -14.94 -1.92
C VAL A 270 1.02 -15.58 -1.09
N SER A 271 1.14 -16.91 -1.18
CA SER A 271 2.16 -17.67 -0.48
C SER A 271 3.56 -17.25 -0.94
N ALA A 272 4.46 -16.96 0.01
CA ALA A 272 5.86 -16.65 -0.25
C ALA A 272 6.66 -17.89 -0.71
N ARG A 273 6.16 -19.10 -0.45
CA ARG A 273 6.82 -20.36 -0.81
C ARG A 273 6.51 -20.81 -2.24
N THR A 274 5.23 -20.80 -2.61
CA THR A 274 4.75 -21.32 -3.91
C THR A 274 4.42 -20.22 -4.90
N GLY A 275 4.17 -18.99 -4.43
CA GLY A 275 3.61 -17.92 -5.25
C GLY A 275 2.15 -18.14 -5.66
N GLN A 276 1.47 -19.15 -5.11
CA GLN A 276 0.04 -19.38 -5.35
C GLN A 276 -0.79 -18.38 -4.55
N LEU A 277 -1.97 -18.07 -5.10
CA LEU A 277 -2.99 -17.23 -4.48
C LEU A 277 -4.00 -18.11 -3.76
N GLU A 278 -4.33 -17.74 -2.53
CA GLU A 278 -5.38 -18.36 -1.72
C GLU A 278 -6.31 -17.23 -1.24
N CYS A 279 -7.62 -17.45 -1.31
CA CYS A 279 -8.63 -16.48 -0.88
C CYS A 279 -9.65 -17.17 0.03
N PHE A 280 -10.06 -16.47 1.09
CA PHE A 280 -10.95 -16.96 2.15
C PHE A 280 -11.89 -15.85 2.65
N GLY A 281 -12.99 -16.22 3.31
CA GLY A 281 -14.11 -15.33 3.62
C GLY A 281 -15.32 -15.58 2.72
N ASP A 282 -16.08 -14.52 2.44
CA ASP A 282 -17.24 -14.60 1.56
C ASP A 282 -16.86 -15.07 0.15
N ASN A 283 -17.74 -15.89 -0.43
CA ASN A 283 -17.62 -16.44 -1.77
C ASN A 283 -18.98 -16.49 -2.50
N THR A 284 -19.98 -15.71 -2.05
CA THR A 284 -21.32 -15.66 -2.67
C THR A 284 -21.29 -15.30 -4.16
N GLU A 285 -20.36 -14.44 -4.57
CA GLU A 285 -20.15 -14.00 -5.96
C GLU A 285 -19.01 -14.76 -6.66
N GLY A 286 -18.41 -15.75 -5.98
CA GLY A 286 -17.25 -16.48 -6.47
C GLY A 286 -15.92 -15.73 -6.34
N GLN A 287 -15.84 -14.70 -5.50
CA GLN A 287 -14.64 -13.86 -5.31
C GLN A 287 -13.44 -14.58 -4.67
N CYS A 288 -13.64 -15.78 -4.09
CA CYS A 288 -12.60 -16.68 -3.62
C CYS A 288 -12.35 -17.89 -4.55
N ASN A 289 -13.04 -18.00 -5.69
CA ASN A 289 -12.86 -19.10 -6.66
C ASN A 289 -11.59 -18.88 -7.52
N VAL A 290 -10.41 -19.00 -6.90
CA VAL A 290 -9.11 -18.82 -7.57
C VAL A 290 -8.97 -19.78 -8.77
N PRO A 291 -8.68 -19.28 -9.99
CA PRO A 291 -8.46 -20.12 -11.16
C PRO A 291 -7.27 -21.07 -10.98
N ARG A 292 -7.46 -22.37 -11.30
CA ARG A 292 -6.44 -23.41 -11.10
C ARG A 292 -5.13 -23.15 -11.85
N ASP A 293 -5.23 -22.55 -13.04
CA ASP A 293 -4.11 -22.34 -13.95
C ASP A 293 -3.53 -20.91 -13.87
N LEU A 294 -3.86 -20.15 -12.81
CA LEU A 294 -3.40 -18.77 -12.59
C LEU A 294 -1.86 -18.65 -12.51
N GLY A 295 -1.16 -19.72 -12.14
CA GLY A 295 0.30 -19.76 -12.05
C GLY A 295 0.84 -18.99 -10.84
N THR A 296 2.06 -18.46 -10.96
CA THR A 296 2.70 -17.66 -9.90
C THR A 296 2.12 -16.25 -9.90
N VAL A 297 1.44 -15.88 -8.83
CA VAL A 297 0.93 -14.52 -8.61
C VAL A 297 2.03 -13.65 -8.00
N VAL A 298 2.14 -12.41 -8.46
CA VAL A 298 3.04 -11.38 -7.92
C VAL A 298 2.30 -10.34 -7.08
N ALA A 299 1.02 -10.11 -7.35
CA ALA A 299 0.16 -9.22 -6.59
C ALA A 299 -1.32 -9.60 -6.72
N VAL A 300 -2.13 -9.12 -5.79
CA VAL A 300 -3.58 -9.26 -5.80
C VAL A 300 -4.22 -7.96 -5.28
N SER A 301 -5.37 -7.61 -5.83
CA SER A 301 -6.24 -6.54 -5.36
C SER A 301 -7.65 -7.11 -5.21
N ALA A 302 -8.23 -6.98 -4.02
CA ALA A 302 -9.56 -7.47 -3.67
C ALA A 302 -10.51 -6.29 -3.50
N GLY A 303 -11.54 -6.21 -4.35
CA GLY A 303 -12.62 -5.22 -4.25
C GLY A 303 -13.78 -5.70 -3.38
N ALA A 304 -14.98 -5.15 -3.58
CA ALA A 304 -16.12 -5.48 -2.70
C ALA A 304 -16.63 -6.93 -2.85
N GLY A 305 -16.67 -7.43 -4.09
CA GLY A 305 -17.10 -8.80 -4.41
C GLY A 305 -16.34 -9.38 -5.59
N HIS A 306 -15.11 -8.91 -5.82
CA HIS A 306 -14.26 -9.38 -6.91
C HIS A 306 -12.78 -9.34 -6.50
N THR A 307 -11.96 -10.09 -7.21
CA THR A 307 -10.51 -10.22 -6.98
C THR A 307 -9.80 -10.16 -8.31
N CYS A 308 -8.79 -9.31 -8.44
CA CYS A 308 -7.90 -9.23 -9.60
C CYS A 308 -6.48 -9.61 -9.19
N ALA A 309 -5.88 -10.57 -9.89
CA ALA A 309 -4.54 -11.07 -9.64
C ALA A 309 -3.61 -10.76 -10.82
N VAL A 310 -2.37 -10.36 -10.51
CA VAL A 310 -1.32 -10.14 -11.51
C VAL A 310 -0.34 -11.30 -11.46
N CYS A 311 -0.15 -11.97 -12.58
CA CYS A 311 0.68 -13.15 -12.71
C CYS A 311 2.12 -12.77 -13.10
N ALA A 312 3.09 -13.63 -12.77
CA ALA A 312 4.49 -13.46 -13.16
C ALA A 312 4.71 -13.51 -14.70
N SER A 313 3.71 -13.98 -15.45
CA SER A 313 3.63 -13.87 -16.92
C SER A 313 3.35 -12.45 -17.42
N GLY A 314 2.90 -11.54 -16.55
CA GLY A 314 2.38 -10.22 -16.91
C GLY A 314 0.87 -10.19 -17.23
N GLU A 315 0.18 -11.34 -17.13
CA GLU A 315 -1.28 -11.42 -17.29
C GLU A 315 -2.02 -10.91 -16.05
N VAL A 316 -3.18 -10.28 -16.26
CA VAL A 316 -4.09 -9.85 -15.20
C VAL A 316 -5.38 -10.65 -15.34
N ILE A 317 -5.78 -11.36 -14.28
CA ILE A 317 -6.98 -12.20 -14.26
C ILE A 317 -7.89 -11.77 -13.11
N CYS A 318 -9.15 -11.45 -13.43
CA CYS A 318 -10.16 -11.04 -12.44
C CYS A 318 -11.32 -12.04 -12.34
N PHE A 319 -11.79 -12.30 -11.13
CA PHE A 319 -12.88 -13.24 -10.79
C PHE A 319 -13.77 -12.67 -9.67
N GLY A 320 -14.96 -13.25 -9.45
CA GLY A 320 -16.03 -12.68 -8.60
C GLY A 320 -17.15 -11.98 -9.40
N SER A 321 -17.90 -11.06 -8.78
CA SER A 321 -18.97 -10.25 -9.40
C SER A 321 -18.47 -9.39 -10.56
N ASN A 322 -19.38 -9.07 -11.51
CA ASN A 322 -19.12 -8.14 -12.63
C ASN A 322 -20.23 -7.10 -12.86
N ASP A 323 -21.10 -6.86 -11.89
CA ASP A 323 -22.37 -6.14 -12.13
C ASP A 323 -22.20 -4.64 -12.46
N SER A 324 -20.96 -4.13 -12.37
CA SER A 324 -20.54 -2.79 -12.80
C SER A 324 -19.46 -2.80 -13.89
N GLY A 325 -19.18 -3.94 -14.54
CA GLY A 325 -18.10 -4.09 -15.52
C GLY A 325 -16.69 -4.04 -14.91
N GLN A 326 -16.57 -4.23 -13.60
CA GLN A 326 -15.31 -4.03 -12.86
C GLN A 326 -14.22 -5.07 -13.19
N ARG A 327 -14.59 -6.25 -13.72
CA ARG A 327 -13.64 -7.26 -14.24
C ARG A 327 -13.36 -7.09 -15.74
N ASP A 328 -13.94 -6.10 -16.41
CA ASP A 328 -13.78 -5.89 -17.86
C ASP A 328 -12.42 -5.25 -18.15
N VAL A 329 -11.34 -5.94 -17.74
CA VAL A 329 -9.96 -5.64 -18.07
C VAL A 329 -9.80 -5.95 -19.55
N TRP A 330 -10.09 -4.94 -20.38
CA TRP A 330 -9.95 -5.03 -21.81
C TRP A 330 -8.53 -5.48 -22.17
N ARG A 331 -8.41 -6.45 -23.09
CA ARG A 331 -7.19 -6.56 -23.90
C ARG A 331 -6.91 -5.17 -24.47
N ALA A 332 -5.66 -4.72 -24.37
CA ALA A 332 -5.23 -3.36 -24.73
C ALA A 332 -5.39 -2.99 -26.23
N GLU A 333 -6.10 -3.80 -27.00
CA GLU A 333 -6.33 -3.68 -28.45
C GLU A 333 -7.37 -2.60 -28.80
N VAL A 334 -8.24 -2.18 -27.87
CA VAL A 334 -9.41 -1.31 -28.17
C VAL A 334 -9.14 0.20 -28.12
N PHE A 335 -7.97 0.63 -27.60
CA PHE A 335 -7.56 2.05 -27.70
C PHE A 335 -6.89 2.41 -29.04
N LEU A 336 -6.61 1.43 -29.89
CA LEU A 336 -6.20 1.67 -31.27
C LEU A 336 -7.46 1.77 -32.15
N GLY A 337 -7.62 2.90 -32.84
CA GLY A 337 -8.80 3.25 -33.65
C GLY A 337 -8.99 2.43 -34.94
N THR A 338 -8.95 1.10 -34.84
CA THR A 338 -9.19 0.15 -35.92
C THR A 338 -10.24 -0.88 -35.50
N GLY A 339 -11.46 -0.39 -35.24
CA GLY A 339 -12.58 -1.26 -34.92
C GLY A 339 -12.92 -2.22 -36.07
N ARG A 340 -13.13 -3.49 -35.72
CA ARG A 340 -14.10 -4.35 -36.43
C ARG A 340 -15.10 -4.85 -35.40
N PRO A 341 -16.41 -4.81 -35.68
CA PRO A 341 -17.39 -5.46 -34.82
C PRO A 341 -17.18 -6.98 -34.85
N ALA A 342 -17.31 -7.63 -33.71
CA ALA A 342 -17.57 -9.06 -33.64
C ALA A 342 -19.08 -9.29 -33.79
N GLU A 343 -19.45 -10.35 -34.51
CA GLU A 343 -20.81 -10.90 -34.59
C GLU A 343 -21.18 -11.70 -33.34
#